data_AF-A0A925GIJ0-F1
#
_entry.id   AF-A0A925GIJ0-F1
#
_cell.length_a   1.000
_cell.length_b   1.000
_cell.length_c   1.000
_cell.angle_alpha   90.00
_cell.angle_beta   90.00
_cell.angle_gamma   90.00
#
_symmetry.space_group_name_H-M   'P 1'
#
loop_
_entity.id
_entity.type
_entity.pdbx_description
1 polymer ?
#
loop_
_entity_poly.entity_id
_entity_poly.type
_entity_poly.pdbx_seq_one_letter_code
_entity_poly.pdbx_strand_id
1 'polypeptide(L)'
;MGKAIADTPKLWDRLTIYLYHGELQIDNNLIENCIRPIALGRKNYLFCGSYAAAQNTAILYSFLSSCQRNNVPRQRPSVPTLACRCTS
;
A
#
# COMPACT_ATOMS: atom_id res chain seq x y z
N MET A 1 -13.94 -21.59 -11.36
CA MET A 1 -14.04 -20.29 -12.07
C MET A 1 -15.42 -19.60 -11.99
N GLY A 2 -16.38 -20.09 -11.20
CA GLY A 2 -17.77 -19.55 -11.22
C GLY A 2 -18.15 -18.53 -10.14
N LYS A 3 -17.40 -18.42 -9.02
CA LYS A 3 -17.81 -17.55 -7.90
C LYS A 3 -17.70 -16.06 -8.23
N ALA A 4 -16.61 -15.64 -8.87
CA ALA A 4 -16.41 -14.24 -9.24
C ALA A 4 -17.47 -13.72 -10.22
N ILE A 5 -17.90 -14.56 -11.18
CA ILE A 5 -18.96 -14.23 -12.14
C ILE A 5 -20.36 -14.30 -11.50
N ALA A 6 -20.56 -15.16 -10.49
CA ALA A 6 -21.82 -15.22 -9.76
C ALA A 6 -22.03 -14.02 -8.83
N ASP A 7 -20.95 -13.37 -8.39
CA ASP A 7 -21.00 -12.23 -7.47
C ASP A 7 -21.03 -10.86 -8.17
N THR A 8 -20.70 -10.77 -9.46
CA THR A 8 -20.77 -9.52 -10.23
C THR A 8 -22.15 -8.84 -10.22
N PRO A 9 -23.31 -9.55 -10.26
CA PRO A 9 -24.61 -8.87 -10.22
C PRO A 9 -24.85 -8.12 -8.91
N LYS A 10 -24.34 -8.65 -7.79
CA LYS A 10 -24.45 -8.00 -6.47
C LYS A 10 -23.61 -6.74 -6.35
N LEU A 11 -22.59 -6.61 -7.20
CA LEU A 11 -21.67 -5.47 -7.22
C LEU A 11 -22.02 -4.44 -8.30
N TRP A 12 -23.02 -4.73 -9.15
CA TRP A 12 -23.39 -3.91 -10.31
C TRP A 12 -23.79 -2.48 -9.91
N ASP A 13 -24.54 -2.34 -8.82
CA ASP A 13 -24.94 -1.03 -8.30
C ASP A 13 -23.73 -0.17 -7.89
N ARG A 14 -22.63 -0.80 -7.43
CA ARG A 14 -21.38 -0.10 -7.11
C ARG A 14 -20.57 0.22 -8.35
N LEU A 15 -20.59 -0.67 -9.34
CA LEU A 15 -19.91 -0.47 -10.61
C LEU A 15 -20.54 0.65 -11.42
N THR A 16 -21.85 0.92 -11.32
CA THR A 16 -22.51 1.97 -12.13
C THR A 16 -22.40 3.37 -11.55
N ILE A 17 -21.90 3.55 -10.32
CA ILE A 17 -21.83 4.86 -9.63
C ILE A 17 -20.99 5.89 -10.40
N TYR A 18 -19.94 5.46 -11.12
CA TYR A 18 -19.11 6.36 -11.92
C TYR A 18 -19.90 7.04 -13.07
N LEU A 19 -21.01 6.45 -13.52
CA LEU A 19 -21.86 7.04 -14.56
C LEU A 19 -22.63 8.26 -14.06
N TYR A 20 -22.91 8.30 -12.75
CA TYR A 20 -23.67 9.38 -12.11
C TYR A 20 -22.78 10.46 -11.49
N HIS A 21 -21.53 10.13 -11.19
CA HIS A 21 -20.56 11.05 -10.58
C HIS A 21 -19.27 11.12 -11.40
N GLY A 22 -19.17 12.10 -12.29
CA GLY A 22 -18.00 12.31 -13.16
C GLY A 22 -16.70 12.70 -12.43
N GLU A 23 -16.77 12.94 -11.13
CA GLU A 23 -15.58 13.12 -10.26
C GLU A 23 -14.90 11.79 -9.92
N LEU A 24 -15.60 10.66 -10.07
CA LEU A 24 -15.07 9.33 -9.81
C LEU A 24 -14.34 8.81 -11.03
N GLN A 25 -13.11 8.34 -10.82
CA GLN A 25 -12.38 7.63 -11.86
C GLN A 25 -12.91 6.19 -11.96
N ILE A 26 -13.09 5.72 -13.20
CA ILE A 26 -13.50 4.33 -13.50
C ILE A 26 -12.43 3.35 -13.03
N ASP A 27 -11.16 3.77 -13.10
CA ASP A 27 -10.01 2.95 -12.77
C ASP A 27 -9.54 3.17 -11.33
N ASN A 28 -9.21 2.09 -10.64
CA ASN A 28 -8.62 2.12 -9.29
C ASN A 28 -7.10 2.35 -9.32
N ASN A 29 -6.51 2.68 -10.47
CA ASN A 29 -5.06 2.73 -10.69
C ASN A 29 -4.33 3.64 -9.68
N LEU A 30 -4.92 4.77 -9.29
CA LEU A 30 -4.35 5.63 -8.25
C LEU A 30 -4.20 4.91 -6.91
N ILE A 31 -5.26 4.20 -6.49
CA ILE A 31 -5.28 3.46 -5.23
C ILE A 31 -4.32 2.26 -5.31
N GLU A 32 -4.29 1.54 -6.43
CA GLU A 32 -3.35 0.45 -6.65
C GLU A 32 -1.90 0.92 -6.61
N ASN A 33 -1.60 2.06 -7.25
CA ASN A 33 -0.28 2.69 -7.20
C ASN A 33 0.10 3.10 -5.77
N CYS A 34 -0.84 3.61 -4.97
CA CYS A 34 -0.61 3.93 -3.56
C CYS A 34 -0.36 2.69 -2.69
N ILE A 35 -1.02 1.56 -2.96
CA ILE A 35 -0.89 0.33 -2.15
C ILE A 35 0.32 -0.52 -2.61
N ARG A 36 0.75 -0.40 -3.87
CA ARG A 36 1.90 -1.15 -4.42
C ARG A 36 3.18 -1.10 -3.56
N PRO A 37 3.67 0.05 -3.06
CA PRO A 37 4.86 0.07 -2.21
C PRO A 37 4.68 -0.72 -0.90
N ILE A 38 3.47 -0.75 -0.35
CA ILE A 38 3.15 -1.53 0.86
C ILE A 38 3.17 -3.02 0.53
N ALA A 39 2.54 -3.43 -0.59
CA ALA A 39 2.53 -4.82 -1.04
C ALA A 39 3.94 -5.34 -1.35
N LEU A 40 4.79 -4.53 -1.98
CA LEU A 40 6.21 -4.84 -2.21
C LEU A 40 7.00 -4.90 -0.89
N GLY A 41 6.76 -3.98 0.04
CA GLY A 41 7.37 -3.98 1.37
C GLY A 41 7.05 -5.23 2.19
N ARG A 42 5.85 -5.81 2.03
CA ARG A 42 5.44 -7.06 2.73
C ARG A 42 6.34 -8.25 2.41
N LYS A 43 6.91 -8.33 1.21
CA LYS A 43 7.92 -9.35 0.86
C LYS A 43 9.23 -9.15 1.63
N ASN A 44 9.56 -7.92 1.99
CA ASN A 44 10.75 -7.60 2.78
C ASN A 44 10.53 -7.83 4.29
N TYR A 45 9.30 -7.76 4.79
CA TYR A 45 8.99 -8.04 6.21
C TYR A 45 8.88 -9.53 6.51
N LEU A 46 8.60 -10.37 5.51
CA LEU A 46 8.58 -11.83 5.65
C LEU A 46 9.92 -12.40 6.14
N PHE A 47 11.02 -11.67 5.94
CA PHE A 47 12.36 -12.04 6.40
C PHE A 47 12.90 -11.17 7.55
N CYS A 48 12.07 -10.31 8.17
CA CYS A 48 12.45 -9.65 9.40
C CYS A 48 12.46 -10.70 10.52
N GLY A 49 13.63 -11.16 10.95
CA GLY A 49 13.82 -12.23 11.94
C GLY A 49 13.26 -11.96 13.35
N SER A 50 12.51 -10.87 13.55
CA SER A 50 11.86 -10.53 14.82
C SER A 50 10.52 -9.83 14.58
N TYR A 51 9.49 -10.26 15.33
CA TYR A 51 8.15 -9.66 15.32
C TYR A 51 8.19 -8.14 15.60
N ALA A 52 9.09 -7.70 16.50
CA ALA A 52 9.27 -6.29 16.83
C ALA A 52 9.80 -5.48 15.64
N ALA A 53 10.69 -6.05 14.83
CA ALA A 53 11.21 -5.39 13.64
C ALA A 53 10.13 -5.25 12.54
N ALA A 54 9.27 -6.25 12.39
CA ALA A 54 8.12 -6.18 11.49
C ALA A 54 7.09 -5.10 11.92
N GLN A 55 6.82 -4.99 13.23
CA GLN A 55 5.92 -3.95 13.74
C GLN A 55 6.51 -2.55 13.55
N ASN A 56 7.78 -2.35 13.88
CA ASN A 56 8.45 -1.06 13.74
C ASN A 56 8.52 -0.61 12.27
N THR A 57 8.78 -1.53 11.34
CA THR A 57 8.76 -1.23 9.91
C THR A 57 7.36 -0.87 9.43
N ALA A 58 6.30 -1.57 9.85
CA ALA A 58 4.93 -1.21 9.50
C ALA A 58 4.54 0.20 9.98
N ILE A 59 4.96 0.59 11.20
CA ILE A 59 4.76 1.94 11.75
C ILE A 59 5.49 2.98 10.90
N LEU A 60 6.77 2.74 10.58
CA LEU A 60 7.58 3.66 9.76
C LEU A 60 6.99 3.88 8.37
N TYR A 61 6.51 2.83 7.70
CA TYR A 61 5.90 2.97 6.38
C TYR A 61 4.57 3.72 6.43
N SER A 62 3.75 3.48 7.45
CA SER A 62 2.50 4.22 7.66
C SER A 62 2.76 5.71 7.91
N PHE A 63 3.77 6.02 8.72
CA PHE A 63 4.19 7.38 9.00
C PHE A 63 4.71 8.09 7.75
N LEU A 64 5.64 7.47 7.02
CA LEU A 64 6.18 8.03 5.78
C LEU A 64 5.09 8.25 4.71
N SER A 65 4.15 7.32 4.59
CA SER A 65 3.00 7.47 3.66
C SER A 65 2.10 8.65 4.06
N SER A 66 1.94 8.89 5.36
CA SER A 66 1.19 10.04 5.88
C SER A 66 1.92 11.37 5.60
N CYS A 67 3.24 11.41 5.80
CA CYS A 67 4.06 12.57 5.47
C CYS A 67 4.03 12.89 3.97
N GLN A 68 4.08 11.86 3.11
CA GLN A 68 3.99 12.03 1.65
C GLN A 68 2.63 12.62 1.24
N ARG A 69 1.54 12.17 1.86
CA ARG A 69 0.19 12.70 1.61
C ARG A 69 0.03 14.16 2.04
N ASN A 70 0.76 14.57 3.07
CA ASN A 70 0.75 15.94 3.59
C ASN A 70 1.80 16.85 2.92
N ASN A 71 2.41 16.44 1.79
CA ASN A 71 3.45 17.17 1.08
C ASN A 71 4.66 17.58 1.96
N VAL A 72 4.96 16.81 3.00
CA VAL A 72 6.12 17.07 3.85
C VAL A 72 7.37 16.60 3.10
N PRO A 73 8.39 17.46 2.93
CA PRO A 73 9.61 17.09 2.22
C PRO A 73 10.31 15.95 2.96
N ARG A 74 10.57 14.86 2.22
CA ARG A 74 11.41 13.77 2.72
C ARG A 74 12.83 14.30 2.88
N GLN A 75 13.24 14.60 4.10
CA GLN A 75 14.66 14.78 4.38
C GLN A 75 15.36 13.45 4.09
N ARG A 76 16.34 13.47 3.17
CA ARG A 76 17.19 12.33 2.89
C ARG A 76 18.01 12.09 4.17
N PRO A 77 17.78 10.99 4.89
CA PRO A 77 18.55 10.77 6.10
C PRO A 77 20.01 10.54 5.67
N SER A 78 20.95 11.27 6.28
CA SER A 78 22.40 11.19 6.03
C SER A 78 23.04 9.89 6.54
N VAL A 79 22.23 8.89 6.88
CA VAL A 79 22.72 7.62 7.43
C VAL A 79 22.85 6.60 6.30
N PRO A 80 23.97 5.85 6.25
CA PRO A 80 24.12 4.78 5.29
C PRO A 80 23.00 3.77 5.54
N THR A 81 22.25 3.48 4.48
CA THR A 81 21.42 2.31 4.26
C THR A 81 21.29 1.40 5.49
N LEU A 82 20.16 1.50 6.19
CA LEU A 82 19.59 0.46 7.05
C LEU A 82 19.27 -0.78 6.18
N ALA A 83 20.29 -1.34 5.55
CA ALA A 83 20.40 -2.77 5.43
C ALA A 83 20.65 -3.20 6.87
N CYS A 84 19.59 -3.64 7.56
CA CYS A 84 19.77 -4.63 8.61
C CYS A 84 20.50 -5.80 7.94
N ARG A 85 21.84 -5.73 7.91
CA ARG A 85 22.70 -6.89 7.84
C ARG A 85 22.44 -7.63 9.15
N CYS A 86 21.37 -8.42 9.16
CA CYS A 86 21.31 -9.59 10.00
C CYS A 86 22.33 -10.56 9.40
N THR A 87 23.62 -10.29 9.58
CA THR A 87 24.64 -11.33 9.54
C THR A 87 24.47 -12.12 10.82
N SER A 88 23.78 -13.26 10.67
CA SER A 88 24.10 -14.50 11.36
C SER A 88 24.41 -15.52 10.29
#